data_AF-A0A962FPS0-F1
#
_entry.id   AF-A0A962FPS0-F1
#
_cell.length_a   1.000
_cell.length_b   1.000
_cell.length_c   1.000
_cell.angle_alpha   90.00
_cell.angle_beta   90.00
_cell.angle_gamma   90.00
#
_symmetry.space_group_name_H-M   'P 1'
#
loop_
_entity.id
_entity.type
_entity.pdbx_description
1 polymer ?
#
loop_
_entity_poly.entity_id
_entity_poly.type
_entity_poly.pdbx_seq_one_letter_code
_entity_poly.pdbx_strand_id
1 'polypeptide(L)'
;MSYCSWKDRLYVMTVLMSDIGLDLESFIPAYSTLKLANRDGRWNAVAWPLLTLPSSSSTPTVCEVTVLDAREDPECEPLALVHWEPLDEIRLLDVLPDALCPIPGVVTQTCELVKTIHSNCLRRFMATVFRHPDVHVGFWRQPASLSHHHAYEGGLAQHSLEVAVAASSIDGLDASQRDMVVTYGLLHDLGKVWAYDEGQLRDEARQLGHQKLGYVALRPLLDQLRRSDRWSASSLTTLLSGQWKCSLRHPSSALGDIVRAMDRFSAARNVGNAARRSG
;
A
#
# COMPACT_ATOMS: atom_id res chain seq x y z
N MET A 1 39.36 -24.69 -12.51
CA MET A 1 38.01 -24.68 -11.92
C MET A 1 38.06 -23.81 -10.69
N SER A 2 37.60 -22.56 -10.80
CA SER A 2 37.52 -21.66 -9.63
C SER A 2 36.34 -22.15 -8.81
N TYR A 3 36.59 -22.72 -7.63
CA TYR A 3 35.54 -23.03 -6.68
C TYR A 3 34.96 -21.68 -6.22
N CYS A 4 33.80 -21.29 -6.75
CA CYS A 4 33.00 -20.25 -6.11
C CYS A 4 32.67 -20.72 -4.71
N SER A 5 33.21 -20.02 -3.72
CA SER A 5 32.91 -20.28 -2.32
C SER A 5 31.42 -20.06 -2.11
N TRP A 6 30.73 -21.01 -1.48
CA TRP A 6 29.32 -20.85 -1.10
C TRP A 6 29.07 -19.59 -0.26
N LYS A 7 30.12 -19.05 0.39
CA LYS A 7 30.06 -17.78 1.13
C LYS A 7 29.71 -16.58 0.25
N ASP A 8 30.02 -16.64 -1.05
CA ASP A 8 29.71 -15.58 -2.00
C ASP A 8 28.27 -15.69 -2.57
N ARG A 9 27.49 -16.67 -2.08
CA ARG A 9 26.12 -16.94 -2.51
C ARG A 9 25.10 -16.80 -1.37
N LEU A 10 25.51 -16.24 -0.23
CA LEU A 10 24.64 -15.94 0.90
C LEU A 10 24.28 -14.45 0.89
N TYR A 11 22.99 -14.14 0.85
CA TYR A 11 22.49 -12.77 0.75
C TYR A 11 21.56 -12.45 1.91
N VAL A 12 21.68 -11.24 2.45
CA VAL A 12 20.73 -10.68 3.41
C VAL A 12 19.94 -9.59 2.70
N MET A 13 18.61 -9.66 2.79
CA MET A 13 17.73 -8.71 2.11
C MET A 13 16.47 -8.43 2.91
N THR A 14 15.99 -7.19 2.84
CA THR A 14 14.68 -6.79 3.34
C THR A 14 13.64 -7.07 2.25
N VAL A 15 12.62 -7.88 2.56
CA VAL A 15 11.63 -8.36 1.59
C VAL A 15 10.23 -8.41 2.18
N LEU A 16 9.25 -8.48 1.29
CA LEU A 16 7.92 -8.97 1.54
C LEU A 16 7.90 -10.48 1.32
N MET A 17 7.56 -11.23 2.36
CA MET A 17 7.35 -12.67 2.32
C MET A 17 5.85 -12.98 2.24
N SER A 18 5.46 -13.79 1.26
CA SER A 18 4.06 -14.20 1.02
C SER A 18 3.95 -15.61 0.44
N ASP A 19 2.72 -16.06 0.17
CA ASP A 19 2.40 -17.33 -0.51
C ASP A 19 3.06 -18.55 0.15
N ILE A 20 3.05 -18.61 1.48
CA ILE A 20 3.66 -19.71 2.24
C ILE A 20 2.77 -20.96 2.12
N GLY A 21 3.27 -21.96 1.40
CA GLY A 21 2.65 -23.27 1.22
C GLY A 21 3.50 -24.38 1.85
N LEU A 22 2.88 -25.49 2.24
CA LEU A 22 3.59 -26.71 2.61
C LEU A 22 3.56 -27.65 1.42
N ASP A 23 4.73 -28.10 1.00
CA ASP A 23 4.87 -29.17 0.03
C ASP A 23 5.19 -30.50 0.75
N LEU A 24 4.37 -31.50 0.44
CA LEU A 24 4.42 -32.84 1.01
C LEU A 24 4.66 -33.85 -0.12
N GLU A 25 5.76 -33.69 -0.86
CA GLU A 25 6.16 -34.73 -1.80
C GLU A 25 6.67 -35.97 -1.05
N SER A 26 6.24 -37.15 -1.49
CA SER A 26 6.42 -38.45 -0.83
C SER A 26 7.88 -38.93 -0.67
N PHE A 27 8.87 -38.20 -1.20
CA PHE A 27 10.26 -38.64 -1.30
C PHE A 27 11.30 -37.65 -0.74
N ILE A 28 10.89 -36.47 -0.28
CA ILE A 28 11.78 -35.44 0.30
C ILE A 28 11.23 -35.09 1.70
N PRO A 29 12.07 -34.81 2.72
CA PRO A 29 11.57 -34.20 3.95
C PRO A 29 10.72 -32.98 3.60
N ALA A 30 9.52 -32.89 4.20
CA ALA A 30 8.57 -31.81 3.95
C ALA A 30 9.28 -30.45 3.93
N TYR A 31 8.93 -29.58 3.00
CA TYR A 31 9.49 -28.23 2.93
C TYR A 31 8.37 -27.24 2.62
N SER A 32 8.59 -25.97 2.95
CA SER A 32 7.66 -24.90 2.63
C SER A 32 8.12 -24.16 1.39
N THR A 33 7.19 -23.86 0.49
CA THR A 33 7.38 -22.93 -0.62
C THR A 33 6.89 -21.54 -0.21
N LEU A 34 7.57 -20.49 -0.65
CA LEU A 34 7.21 -19.11 -0.36
C LEU A 34 7.68 -18.18 -1.49
N LYS A 35 7.13 -16.96 -1.52
CA LYS A 35 7.59 -15.89 -2.41
C LYS A 35 8.22 -14.77 -1.62
N LEU A 36 9.32 -14.25 -2.15
CA LEU A 36 10.04 -13.09 -1.64
C LEU A 36 9.96 -11.99 -2.69
N ALA A 37 9.67 -10.77 -2.28
CA ALA A 37 9.62 -9.63 -3.18
C ALA A 37 10.17 -8.37 -2.53
N ASN A 38 10.93 -7.57 -3.27
CA ASN A 38 11.31 -6.22 -2.87
C ASN A 38 11.33 -5.31 -4.11
N ARG A 39 11.93 -4.11 -4.00
CA ARG A 39 12.07 -3.17 -5.13
C ARG A 39 12.93 -3.71 -6.28
N ASP A 40 13.86 -4.62 -5.99
CA ASP A 40 14.84 -5.13 -6.95
C ASP A 40 14.33 -6.36 -7.71
N GLY A 41 13.39 -7.11 -7.15
CA GLY A 41 12.89 -8.31 -7.81
C GLY A 41 11.89 -9.13 -7.02
N ARG A 42 11.56 -10.29 -7.59
CA ARG A 42 10.71 -11.33 -7.01
C ARG A 42 11.40 -12.66 -7.16
N TRP A 43 11.35 -13.48 -6.11
CA TRP A 43 12.00 -14.78 -6.07
C TRP A 43 11.08 -15.82 -5.44
N ASN A 44 11.08 -17.02 -5.99
CA ASN A 44 10.56 -18.20 -5.30
C ASN A 44 11.63 -18.68 -4.31
N ALA A 45 11.22 -19.08 -3.12
CA ALA A 45 12.11 -19.64 -2.12
C ALA A 45 11.51 -20.86 -1.43
N VAL A 46 12.39 -21.71 -0.90
CA VAL A 46 12.04 -22.90 -0.11
C VAL A 46 12.65 -22.81 1.28
N ALA A 47 11.94 -23.32 2.28
CA ALA A 47 12.38 -23.41 3.66
C ALA A 47 12.15 -24.81 4.23
N TRP A 48 13.12 -25.34 4.97
CA TRP A 48 13.00 -26.65 5.62
C TRP A 48 12.33 -26.54 7.00
N PRO A 49 11.76 -27.64 7.55
CA PRO A 49 10.88 -27.62 8.73
C PRO A 49 11.50 -27.07 10.01
N LEU A 50 12.83 -27.01 10.08
CA LEU A 50 13.55 -26.43 11.21
C LEU A 50 13.34 -24.91 11.30
N LEU A 51 12.93 -24.26 10.20
CA LEU A 51 12.63 -22.84 10.16
C LEU A 51 11.14 -22.63 10.46
N THR A 52 10.83 -22.04 11.62
CA THR A 52 9.45 -21.68 11.96
C THR A 52 9.03 -20.47 11.11
N LEU A 53 8.16 -20.70 10.14
CA LEU A 53 7.58 -19.65 9.30
C LEU A 53 6.33 -19.04 9.95
N PRO A 54 5.95 -17.79 9.58
CA PRO A 54 4.67 -17.27 10.00
C PRO A 54 3.56 -18.13 9.42
N SER A 55 2.44 -18.22 10.13
CA SER A 55 1.25 -18.93 9.64
C SER A 55 0.87 -18.41 8.25
N SER A 56 0.36 -19.29 7.39
CA SER A 56 -0.11 -18.94 6.05
C SER A 56 -1.21 -17.87 6.14
N SER A 57 -0.80 -16.61 6.07
CA SER A 57 -1.68 -15.45 6.04
C SER A 57 -1.79 -14.97 4.60
N SER A 58 -2.97 -14.47 4.23
CA SER A 58 -3.15 -13.74 2.98
C SER A 58 -2.40 -12.41 2.95
N THR A 59 -1.89 -11.94 4.10
CA THR A 59 -1.12 -10.70 4.21
C THR A 59 0.38 -10.95 4.09
N PRO A 60 1.09 -10.23 3.20
CA PRO A 60 2.54 -10.31 3.16
C PRO A 60 3.16 -9.78 4.45
N THR A 61 4.26 -10.41 4.87
CA THR A 61 5.03 -10.02 6.06
C THR A 61 6.30 -9.31 5.62
N VAL A 62 6.59 -8.13 6.20
CA VAL A 62 7.89 -7.46 6.01
C VAL A 62 8.91 -8.08 6.96
N CYS A 63 10.00 -8.58 6.39
CA CYS A 63 11.04 -9.26 7.14
C CYS A 63 12.42 -9.00 6.55
N GLU A 64 13.44 -9.19 7.38
CA GLU A 64 14.79 -9.45 6.90
C GLU A 64 14.93 -10.95 6.70
N VAL A 65 15.50 -11.36 5.57
CA VAL A 65 15.76 -12.76 5.25
C VAL A 65 17.22 -12.95 4.89
N THR A 66 17.74 -14.11 5.29
CA THR A 66 19.02 -14.63 4.81
C THR A 66 18.73 -15.78 3.87
N VAL A 67 19.13 -15.63 2.61
CA VAL A 67 18.92 -16.62 1.56
C VAL A 67 20.25 -17.12 1.03
N LEU A 68 20.32 -18.43 0.77
CA LEU A 68 21.40 -19.08 0.05
C LEU A 68 20.95 -19.31 -1.39
N ASP A 69 21.69 -18.72 -2.33
CA ASP A 69 21.52 -19.00 -3.75
C ASP A 69 22.28 -20.28 -4.10
N ALA A 70 21.60 -21.42 -4.03
CA ALA A 70 22.15 -22.72 -4.41
C ALA A 70 21.86 -23.07 -5.88
N ARG A 71 21.27 -22.15 -6.66
CA ARG A 71 20.69 -22.45 -7.96
C ARG A 71 21.76 -22.70 -9.02
N GLU A 72 21.55 -23.68 -9.89
CA GLU A 72 22.31 -23.82 -11.14
C GLU A 72 21.61 -23.06 -12.28
N ASP A 73 20.27 -23.09 -12.31
CA ASP A 73 19.42 -22.30 -13.19
C ASP A 73 18.52 -21.32 -12.39
N PRO A 74 18.87 -20.01 -12.36
CA PRO A 74 18.12 -19.00 -11.61
C PRO A 74 16.65 -18.82 -12.01
N GLU A 75 16.28 -19.20 -13.25
CA GLU A 75 14.91 -19.05 -13.77
C GLU A 75 14.00 -20.19 -13.30
N CYS A 76 14.56 -21.39 -13.09
CA CYS A 76 13.79 -22.59 -12.78
C CYS A 76 13.86 -22.97 -11.29
N GLU A 77 14.93 -22.61 -10.59
CA GLU A 77 15.18 -23.09 -9.23
C GLU A 77 14.88 -22.02 -8.16
N PRO A 78 14.36 -22.42 -6.98
CA PRO A 78 14.09 -21.49 -5.89
C PRO A 78 15.35 -21.17 -5.06
N LEU A 79 15.33 -20.03 -4.37
CA LEU A 79 16.31 -19.70 -3.32
C LEU A 79 16.08 -20.56 -2.08
N ALA A 80 17.14 -20.87 -1.32
CA ALA A 80 17.01 -21.53 -0.03
C ALA A 80 16.95 -20.48 1.10
N LEU A 81 15.82 -20.41 1.82
CA LEU A 81 15.68 -19.55 2.99
C LEU A 81 16.35 -20.20 4.20
N VAL A 82 17.36 -19.53 4.76
CA VAL A 82 18.18 -20.04 5.87
C VAL A 82 17.74 -19.42 7.20
N HIS A 83 17.37 -18.15 7.19
CA HIS A 83 16.96 -17.40 8.37
C HIS A 83 15.99 -16.29 7.97
N TRP A 84 15.11 -15.90 8.90
CA TRP A 84 14.28 -14.72 8.75
C TRP A 84 13.94 -14.12 10.11
N GLU A 85 13.69 -12.81 10.13
CA GLU A 85 13.16 -12.09 11.28
C GLU A 85 12.14 -11.02 10.84
N PRO A 86 11.03 -10.85 11.58
CA PRO A 86 10.05 -9.81 11.26
C PRO A 86 10.63 -8.42 11.53
N LEU A 87 10.32 -7.47 10.66
CA LEU A 87 10.70 -6.06 10.82
C LEU A 87 9.51 -5.19 11.22
N ASP A 88 9.79 -3.97 11.66
CA ASP A 88 8.75 -2.95 11.87
C ASP A 88 7.98 -2.72 10.57
N GLU A 89 6.66 -2.60 10.69
CA GLU A 89 5.74 -2.41 9.57
C GLU A 89 6.12 -1.23 8.68
N ILE A 90 6.71 -0.18 9.26
CA ILE A 90 7.15 1.01 8.51
C ILE A 90 8.12 0.63 7.38
N ARG A 91 8.92 -0.43 7.56
CA ARG A 91 9.88 -0.92 6.54
C ARG A 91 9.19 -1.42 5.28
N LEU A 92 7.88 -1.68 5.30
CA LEU A 92 7.09 -1.96 4.12
C LEU A 92 7.32 -0.91 3.02
N LEU A 93 7.39 0.37 3.39
CA LEU A 93 7.56 1.49 2.46
C LEU A 93 8.91 1.45 1.72
N ASP A 94 9.88 0.72 2.24
CA ASP A 94 11.21 0.55 1.63
C ASP A 94 11.25 -0.61 0.63
N VAL A 95 10.31 -1.55 0.73
CA VAL A 95 10.35 -2.81 -0.04
C VAL A 95 9.24 -2.96 -1.07
N LEU A 96 8.17 -2.16 -0.99
CA LEU A 96 7.07 -2.23 -1.96
C LEU A 96 7.61 -2.07 -3.40
N PRO A 97 7.43 -3.08 -4.27
CA PRO A 97 7.91 -3.01 -5.65
C PRO A 97 7.07 -2.05 -6.49
N ASP A 98 7.74 -1.29 -7.36
CA ASP A 98 7.06 -0.36 -8.26
C ASP A 98 6.09 -1.06 -9.21
N ALA A 99 6.39 -2.32 -9.56
CA ALA A 99 5.54 -3.21 -10.36
C ALA A 99 4.18 -3.57 -9.73
N LEU A 100 3.86 -3.15 -8.49
CA LEU A 100 2.51 -3.27 -7.94
C LEU A 100 1.51 -2.40 -8.72
N CYS A 101 1.96 -1.24 -9.20
CA CYS A 101 1.17 -0.34 -10.03
C CYS A 101 1.64 -0.46 -11.49
N PRO A 102 0.73 -0.53 -12.47
CA PRO A 102 1.12 -0.50 -13.89
C PRO A 102 1.68 0.86 -14.33
N ILE A 103 1.56 1.90 -13.50
CA ILE A 103 2.02 3.26 -13.79
C ILE A 103 3.39 3.46 -13.13
N PRO A 104 4.48 3.62 -13.92
CA PRO A 104 5.83 3.73 -13.39
C PRO A 104 5.99 4.89 -12.39
N GLY A 105 6.68 4.62 -11.29
CA GLY A 105 7.04 5.57 -10.25
C GLY A 105 5.95 5.85 -9.22
N VAL A 106 4.69 5.45 -9.45
CA VAL A 106 3.58 5.80 -8.53
C VAL A 106 3.75 5.17 -7.16
N VAL A 107 4.16 3.90 -7.08
CA VAL A 107 4.40 3.23 -5.79
C VAL A 107 5.56 3.90 -5.08
N THR A 108 6.66 4.10 -5.80
CA THR A 108 7.87 4.73 -5.25
C THR A 108 7.57 6.12 -4.71
N GLN A 109 6.96 6.99 -5.51
CA GLN A 109 6.61 8.36 -5.12
C GLN A 109 5.60 8.40 -3.97
N THR A 110 4.62 7.48 -3.94
CA THR A 110 3.68 7.36 -2.82
C THR A 110 4.40 6.98 -1.54
N CYS A 111 5.31 5.99 -1.58
CA CYS A 111 6.10 5.59 -0.43
C CYS A 111 6.99 6.72 0.07
N GLU A 112 7.67 7.44 -0.83
CA GLU A 112 8.50 8.59 -0.46
C GLU A 112 7.67 9.73 0.13
N LEU A 113 6.47 10.00 -0.40
CA LEU A 113 5.55 10.97 0.20
C LEU A 113 5.13 10.56 1.61
N VAL A 114 4.78 9.29 1.83
CA VAL A 114 4.46 8.78 3.17
C VAL A 114 5.66 8.88 4.12
N LYS A 115 6.89 8.64 3.65
CA LYS A 115 8.10 8.82 4.47
C LYS A 115 8.30 10.27 4.92
N THR A 116 7.78 11.25 4.20
CA THR A 116 7.85 12.68 4.58
C THR A 116 6.90 13.06 5.73
N ILE A 117 5.94 12.19 6.08
CA ILE A 117 5.08 12.39 7.25
C ILE A 117 5.96 12.36 8.51
N HIS A 118 5.87 13.36 9.36
CA HIS A 118 6.69 13.48 10.57
C HIS A 118 6.26 12.49 11.65
N SER A 119 4.95 12.34 11.85
CA SER A 119 4.35 11.44 12.84
C SER A 119 4.66 9.97 12.54
N ASN A 120 5.40 9.33 13.44
CA ASN A 120 5.69 7.89 13.37
C ASN A 120 4.40 7.04 13.42
N CYS A 121 3.38 7.49 14.18
CA CYS A 121 2.09 6.80 14.28
C CYS A 121 1.35 6.82 12.94
N LEU A 122 1.35 7.95 12.22
CA LEU A 122 0.73 8.05 10.89
C LEU A 122 1.52 7.28 9.83
N ARG A 123 2.86 7.30 9.85
CA ARG A 123 3.68 6.47 8.95
C ARG A 123 3.39 4.98 9.14
N ARG A 124 3.34 4.52 10.41
CA ARG A 124 3.00 3.13 10.71
C ARG A 124 1.58 2.81 10.26
N PHE A 125 0.60 3.67 10.55
CA PHE A 125 -0.77 3.51 10.09
C PHE A 125 -0.85 3.35 8.55
N MET A 126 -0.16 4.19 7.78
CA MET A 126 -0.12 4.07 6.32
C MET A 126 0.51 2.74 5.86
N ALA A 127 1.59 2.30 6.51
CA ALA A 127 2.17 0.99 6.22
C ALA A 127 1.20 -0.16 6.55
N THR A 128 0.51 -0.10 7.69
CA THR A 128 -0.52 -1.09 8.06
C THR A 128 -1.66 -1.10 7.03
N VAL A 129 -2.09 0.08 6.54
CA VAL A 129 -3.11 0.19 5.49
C VAL A 129 -2.65 -0.45 4.18
N PHE A 130 -1.45 -0.15 3.70
CA PHE A 130 -0.94 -0.74 2.45
C PHE A 130 -0.68 -2.25 2.55
N ARG A 131 -0.54 -2.81 3.75
CA ARG A 131 -0.44 -4.25 3.97
C ARG A 131 -1.79 -4.94 4.09
N HIS A 132 -2.88 -4.20 4.26
CA HIS A 132 -4.23 -4.78 4.35
C HIS A 132 -4.52 -5.62 3.09
N PRO A 133 -5.08 -6.85 3.20
CA PRO A 133 -5.16 -7.78 2.07
C PRO A 133 -5.83 -7.16 0.84
N ASP A 134 -6.97 -6.48 1.03
CA ASP A 134 -7.70 -5.84 -0.06
C ASP A 134 -6.95 -4.65 -0.66
N VAL A 135 -6.16 -3.94 0.15
CA VAL A 135 -5.46 -2.70 -0.24
C VAL A 135 -4.14 -3.02 -0.94
N HIS A 136 -3.43 -4.04 -0.48
CA HIS A 136 -2.09 -4.42 -0.96
C HIS A 136 -2.03 -4.65 -2.47
N VAL A 137 -3.14 -5.06 -3.08
CA VAL A 137 -3.28 -5.13 -4.54
C VAL A 137 -4.29 -4.10 -5.04
N GLY A 138 -5.43 -3.95 -4.36
CA GLY A 138 -6.54 -3.13 -4.85
C GLY A 138 -6.18 -1.66 -5.02
N PHE A 139 -5.44 -1.05 -4.11
CA PHE A 139 -5.10 0.38 -4.21
C PHE A 139 -4.23 0.68 -5.44
N TRP A 140 -3.27 -0.19 -5.74
CA TRP A 140 -2.31 -0.01 -6.82
C TRP A 140 -2.85 -0.37 -8.20
N ARG A 141 -3.98 -1.06 -8.29
CA ARG A 141 -4.52 -1.57 -9.57
C ARG A 141 -5.93 -1.10 -9.89
N GLN A 142 -6.75 -0.73 -8.91
CA GLN A 142 -8.10 -0.24 -9.20
C GLN A 142 -8.06 1.10 -9.97
N PRO A 143 -9.02 1.35 -10.87
CA PRO A 143 -9.19 2.66 -11.47
C PRO A 143 -9.74 3.66 -10.44
N ALA A 144 -9.47 4.95 -10.63
CA ALA A 144 -10.07 5.99 -9.78
C ALA A 144 -11.51 6.29 -10.20
N SER A 145 -11.95 5.93 -11.40
CA SER A 145 -13.35 6.03 -11.80
C SER A 145 -13.68 4.99 -12.86
N LEU A 146 -14.96 4.75 -13.13
CA LEU A 146 -15.37 3.78 -14.17
C LEU A 146 -15.55 4.41 -15.56
N SER A 147 -15.61 5.74 -15.66
CA SER A 147 -15.98 6.42 -16.90
C SER A 147 -15.41 7.83 -17.04
N HIS A 148 -14.58 8.28 -16.11
CA HIS A 148 -14.07 9.65 -16.05
C HIS A 148 -12.53 9.62 -15.95
N HIS A 149 -11.93 10.69 -15.39
CA HIS A 149 -10.50 10.76 -15.13
C HIS A 149 -9.98 9.56 -14.33
N HIS A 150 -8.78 9.11 -14.71
CA HIS A 150 -8.11 7.93 -14.14
C HIS A 150 -8.94 6.62 -14.19
N ALA A 151 -9.78 6.45 -15.23
CA ALA A 151 -10.51 5.21 -15.51
C ALA A 151 -9.65 4.13 -16.20
N TYR A 152 -8.50 3.80 -15.60
CA TYR A 152 -7.57 2.78 -16.06
C TYR A 152 -6.89 2.10 -14.87
N GLU A 153 -6.32 0.92 -15.07
CA GLU A 153 -5.62 0.17 -14.02
C GLU A 153 -4.51 1.03 -13.38
N GLY A 154 -4.48 1.08 -12.04
CA GLY A 154 -3.57 1.92 -11.26
C GLY A 154 -3.96 3.39 -11.15
N GLY A 155 -5.04 3.81 -11.81
CA GLY A 155 -5.52 5.18 -11.77
C GLY A 155 -5.87 5.67 -10.35
N LEU A 156 -6.34 4.78 -9.46
CA LEU A 156 -6.66 5.13 -8.07
C LEU A 156 -5.43 5.63 -7.32
N ALA A 157 -4.34 4.85 -7.35
CA ALA A 157 -3.09 5.23 -6.67
C ALA A 157 -2.50 6.53 -7.26
N GLN A 158 -2.51 6.68 -8.58
CA GLN A 158 -2.03 7.90 -9.23
C GLN A 158 -2.83 9.13 -8.78
N HIS A 159 -4.17 9.07 -8.85
CA HIS A 159 -5.04 10.17 -8.43
C HIS A 159 -4.84 10.53 -6.96
N SER A 160 -4.84 9.52 -6.08
CA SER A 160 -4.58 9.71 -4.65
C SER A 160 -3.24 10.40 -4.39
N LEU A 161 -2.18 10.02 -5.11
CA LEU A 161 -0.86 10.65 -5.02
C LEU A 161 -0.90 12.12 -5.47
N GLU A 162 -1.50 12.41 -6.63
CA GLU A 162 -1.63 13.77 -7.16
C GLU A 162 -2.37 14.69 -6.20
N VAL A 163 -3.49 14.21 -5.63
CA VAL A 163 -4.28 14.95 -4.63
C VAL A 163 -3.47 15.17 -3.35
N ALA A 164 -2.79 14.16 -2.83
CA ALA A 164 -2.00 14.26 -1.61
C ALA A 164 -0.82 15.23 -1.77
N VAL A 165 -0.10 15.18 -2.90
CA VAL A 165 0.99 16.11 -3.21
C VAL A 165 0.47 17.54 -3.27
N ALA A 166 -0.60 17.79 -4.04
CA ALA A 166 -1.18 19.11 -4.19
C ALA A 166 -1.69 19.68 -2.85
N ALA A 167 -2.42 18.88 -2.08
CA ALA A 167 -2.96 19.29 -0.77
C ALA A 167 -1.86 19.63 0.23
N SER A 168 -0.78 18.85 0.20
CA SER A 168 0.34 19.02 1.11
C SER A 168 1.23 20.23 0.78
N SER A 169 1.09 20.79 -0.43
CA SER A 169 1.86 21.96 -0.92
C SER A 169 1.20 23.29 -0.56
N ILE A 170 0.11 23.30 0.21
CA ILE A 170 -0.55 24.53 0.65
C ILE A 170 0.28 25.21 1.73
N ASP A 171 0.60 26.48 1.49
CA ASP A 171 1.30 27.32 2.45
C ASP A 171 0.49 27.55 3.72
N GLY A 172 1.17 27.59 4.86
CA GLY A 172 0.57 27.85 6.17
C GLY A 172 0.06 26.62 6.92
N LEU A 173 0.18 25.42 6.33
CA LEU A 173 -0.03 24.17 7.07
C LEU A 173 1.11 23.95 8.06
N ASP A 174 0.79 23.69 9.32
CA ASP A 174 1.77 23.16 10.26
C ASP A 174 2.12 21.70 9.93
N ALA A 175 3.18 21.16 10.57
CA ALA A 175 3.64 19.80 10.29
C ALA A 175 2.56 18.73 10.54
N SER A 176 1.72 18.90 11.57
CA SER A 176 0.66 17.95 11.92
C SER A 176 -0.49 18.00 10.91
N GLN A 177 -0.88 19.21 10.50
CA GLN A 177 -1.87 19.44 9.47
C GLN A 177 -1.39 18.90 8.11
N ARG A 178 -0.11 19.13 7.76
CA ARG A 178 0.53 18.59 6.56
C ARG A 178 0.49 17.06 6.57
N ASP A 179 0.94 16.44 7.65
CA ASP A 179 0.91 14.98 7.81
C ASP A 179 -0.51 14.42 7.64
N MET A 180 -1.51 15.12 8.19
CA MET A 180 -2.92 14.74 8.11
C MET A 180 -3.48 14.88 6.68
N VAL A 181 -3.17 15.94 5.94
CA VAL A 181 -3.64 16.09 4.55
C VAL A 181 -2.95 15.12 3.60
N VAL A 182 -1.68 14.77 3.82
CA VAL A 182 -0.99 13.71 3.07
C VAL A 182 -1.71 12.38 3.32
N THR A 183 -1.89 12.03 4.59
CA THR A 183 -2.53 10.77 4.99
C THR A 183 -3.96 10.69 4.43
N TYR A 184 -4.78 11.71 4.66
CA TYR A 184 -6.16 11.71 4.18
C TYR A 184 -6.23 11.79 2.65
N GLY A 185 -5.38 12.58 2.01
CA GLY A 185 -5.32 12.70 0.55
C GLY A 185 -5.06 11.37 -0.13
N LEU A 186 -4.14 10.55 0.41
CA LEU A 186 -3.90 9.21 -0.13
C LEU A 186 -5.10 8.26 0.05
N LEU A 187 -5.85 8.43 1.15
CA LEU A 187 -6.92 7.52 1.56
C LEU A 187 -8.33 7.97 1.17
N HIS A 188 -8.53 9.19 0.68
CA HIS A 188 -9.85 9.81 0.51
C HIS A 188 -10.79 8.98 -0.38
N ASP A 189 -10.20 8.34 -1.39
CA ASP A 189 -10.86 7.51 -2.39
C ASP A 189 -10.60 6.01 -2.21
N LEU A 190 -9.87 5.59 -1.16
CA LEU A 190 -9.50 4.19 -0.93
C LEU A 190 -10.73 3.25 -0.90
N GLY A 191 -11.88 3.80 -0.51
CA GLY A 191 -13.18 3.12 -0.60
C GLY A 191 -13.49 2.44 -1.94
N LYS A 192 -12.87 2.91 -3.04
CA LYS A 192 -13.01 2.34 -4.38
C LYS A 192 -12.47 0.92 -4.49
N VAL A 193 -11.49 0.55 -3.64
CA VAL A 193 -10.99 -0.83 -3.50
C VAL A 193 -12.12 -1.82 -3.20
N TRP A 194 -13.10 -1.42 -2.40
CA TRP A 194 -14.25 -2.25 -2.05
C TRP A 194 -15.51 -1.94 -2.87
N ALA A 195 -15.47 -0.89 -3.69
CA ALA A 195 -16.61 -0.43 -4.47
C ALA A 195 -16.64 -1.03 -5.88
N TYR A 196 -15.48 -1.38 -6.43
CA TYR A 196 -15.33 -1.90 -7.77
C TYR A 196 -15.00 -3.38 -7.76
N ASP A 197 -15.67 -4.13 -8.62
CA ASP A 197 -15.40 -5.54 -8.87
C ASP A 197 -15.50 -5.78 -10.37
N GLU A 198 -14.46 -6.39 -10.96
CA GLU A 198 -14.36 -6.64 -12.41
C GLU A 198 -14.74 -5.43 -13.31
N GLY A 199 -14.34 -4.22 -12.90
CA GLY A 199 -14.64 -2.99 -13.66
C GLY A 199 -16.09 -2.50 -13.54
N GLN A 200 -16.87 -3.04 -12.60
CA GLN A 200 -18.24 -2.63 -12.33
C GLN A 200 -18.42 -2.10 -10.90
N LEU A 201 -19.38 -1.20 -10.72
CA LEU A 201 -19.76 -0.70 -9.40
C LEU A 201 -20.64 -1.72 -8.69
N ARG A 202 -20.17 -2.21 -7.53
CA ARG A 202 -20.92 -3.14 -6.66
C ARG A 202 -22.20 -2.50 -6.12
N ASP A 203 -23.22 -3.31 -5.88
CA ASP A 203 -24.52 -2.83 -5.41
C ASP A 203 -24.43 -2.15 -4.04
N GLU A 204 -23.61 -2.68 -3.13
CA GLU A 204 -23.37 -2.07 -1.82
C GLU A 204 -22.77 -0.67 -1.95
N ALA A 205 -21.92 -0.46 -2.96
CA ALA A 205 -21.32 0.83 -3.24
C ALA A 205 -22.31 1.83 -3.86
N ARG A 206 -23.29 1.37 -4.66
CA ARG A 206 -24.40 2.21 -5.14
C ARG A 206 -25.23 2.76 -3.98
N GLN A 207 -25.43 1.94 -2.95
CA GLN A 207 -26.27 2.31 -1.80
C GLN A 207 -25.52 3.14 -0.75
N LEU A 208 -24.28 2.75 -0.42
CA LEU A 208 -23.52 3.35 0.69
C LEU A 208 -22.54 4.44 0.25
N GLY A 209 -22.10 4.39 -1.01
CA GLY A 209 -21.00 5.22 -1.52
C GLY A 209 -19.62 4.70 -1.06
N HIS A 210 -18.62 4.86 -1.94
CA HIS A 210 -17.25 4.38 -1.70
C HIS A 210 -16.64 4.98 -0.41
N GLN A 211 -16.88 6.27 -0.11
CA GLN A 211 -16.33 6.92 1.10
C GLN A 211 -16.73 6.16 2.38
N LYS A 212 -18.00 5.76 2.48
CA LYS A 212 -18.51 5.03 3.64
C LYS A 212 -17.95 3.60 3.70
N LEU A 213 -17.82 2.93 2.56
CA LEU A 213 -17.18 1.61 2.48
C LEU A 213 -15.73 1.67 2.98
N GLY A 214 -14.94 2.62 2.50
CA GLY A 214 -13.55 2.82 2.93
C GLY A 214 -13.44 3.10 4.43
N TYR A 215 -14.31 3.97 4.96
CA TYR A 215 -14.36 4.23 6.40
C TYR A 215 -14.67 2.96 7.21
N VAL A 216 -15.66 2.17 6.81
CA VAL A 216 -16.04 0.93 7.50
C VAL A 216 -14.88 -0.08 7.47
N ALA A 217 -14.23 -0.24 6.31
CA ALA A 217 -13.10 -1.15 6.15
C ALA A 217 -11.89 -0.73 7.00
N LEU A 218 -11.60 0.57 7.07
CA LEU A 218 -10.48 1.10 7.85
C LEU A 218 -10.76 1.24 9.36
N ARG A 219 -12.01 1.09 9.81
CA ARG A 219 -12.38 1.29 11.22
C ARG A 219 -11.52 0.49 12.21
N PRO A 220 -11.22 -0.80 12.01
CA PRO A 220 -10.35 -1.55 12.93
C PRO A 220 -8.94 -0.95 13.03
N LEU A 221 -8.38 -0.47 11.92
CA LEU A 221 -7.06 0.16 11.89
C LEU A 221 -7.08 1.55 12.55
N LEU A 222 -8.17 2.30 12.39
CA LEU A 222 -8.39 3.57 13.09
C LEU A 222 -8.51 3.37 14.61
N ASP A 223 -9.17 2.29 15.05
CA ASP A 223 -9.26 1.93 16.46
C ASP A 223 -7.90 1.50 17.04
N GLN A 224 -7.05 0.85 16.23
CA GLN A 224 -5.66 0.59 16.59
C GLN A 224 -4.85 1.89 16.71
N LEU A 225 -4.94 2.78 15.71
CA LEU A 225 -4.29 4.08 15.75
C LEU A 225 -4.71 4.88 16.99
N ARG A 226 -5.98 4.81 17.40
CA ARG A 226 -6.50 5.53 18.58
C ARG A 226 -5.78 5.14 19.87
N ARG A 227 -5.23 3.92 19.97
CA ARG A 227 -4.47 3.48 21.14
C ARG A 227 -3.09 4.15 21.23
N SER A 228 -2.51 4.52 20.09
CA SER A 228 -1.18 5.14 20.01
C SER A 228 -1.24 6.67 19.88
N ASP A 229 -2.21 7.17 19.11
CA ASP A 229 -2.42 8.59 18.86
C ASP A 229 -3.93 8.89 18.72
N ARG A 230 -4.53 9.38 19.80
CA ARG A 230 -5.96 9.71 19.87
C ARG A 230 -6.35 10.85 18.93
N TRP A 231 -5.49 11.85 18.77
CA TRP A 231 -5.81 13.01 17.94
C TRP A 231 -5.82 12.61 16.47
N SER A 232 -4.77 11.93 16.00
CA SER A 232 -4.68 11.48 14.62
C SER A 232 -5.82 10.53 14.25
N ALA A 233 -6.14 9.58 15.13
CA ALA A 233 -7.25 8.66 14.92
C ALA A 233 -8.61 9.37 14.85
N SER A 234 -8.84 10.36 15.71
CA SER A 234 -10.11 11.11 15.73
C SER A 234 -10.24 11.98 14.48
N SER A 235 -9.17 12.68 14.11
CA SER A 235 -9.12 13.49 12.89
C SER A 235 -9.38 12.66 11.63
N LEU A 236 -8.69 11.52 11.47
CA LEU A 236 -8.91 10.61 10.33
C LEU A 236 -10.30 9.98 10.34
N THR A 237 -10.84 9.63 11.51
CA THR A 237 -12.22 9.13 11.65
C THR A 237 -13.20 10.16 11.12
N THR A 238 -13.06 11.42 11.52
CA THR A 238 -13.93 12.50 11.06
C THR A 238 -13.78 12.74 9.56
N LEU A 239 -12.55 12.74 9.03
CA LEU A 239 -12.25 12.95 7.60
C LEU A 239 -12.80 11.83 6.71
N LEU A 240 -12.53 10.57 7.04
CA LEU A 240 -12.93 9.39 6.27
C LEU A 240 -14.44 9.11 6.37
N SER A 241 -15.05 9.35 7.53
CA SER A 241 -16.51 9.22 7.68
C SER A 241 -17.30 10.33 6.98
N GLY A 242 -16.64 11.43 6.59
CA GLY A 242 -17.27 12.58 5.96
C GLY A 242 -17.99 13.53 6.94
N GLN A 243 -17.94 13.28 8.25
CA GLN A 243 -18.61 14.09 9.27
C GLN A 243 -18.14 15.55 9.29
N TRP A 244 -16.91 15.81 8.84
CA TRP A 244 -16.35 17.15 8.71
C TRP A 244 -17.19 18.08 7.81
N LYS A 245 -17.91 17.53 6.82
CA LYS A 245 -18.78 18.30 5.93
C LYS A 245 -19.96 18.94 6.65
N CYS A 246 -20.34 18.42 7.81
CA CYS A 246 -21.52 18.85 8.56
C CYS A 246 -21.22 19.88 9.66
N SER A 247 -19.95 20.22 9.89
CA SER A 247 -19.56 21.17 10.94
C SER A 247 -18.37 22.02 10.51
N LEU A 248 -18.59 23.32 10.36
CA LEU A 248 -17.51 24.29 10.07
C LEU A 248 -16.56 24.49 11.27
N ARG A 249 -16.92 24.01 12.46
CA ARG A 249 -16.14 24.20 13.70
C ARG A 249 -15.24 23.02 14.03
N HIS A 250 -15.31 21.92 13.29
CA HIS A 250 -14.45 20.77 13.56
C HIS A 250 -13.01 21.08 13.10
N PRO A 251 -11.96 20.78 13.90
CA PRO A 251 -10.57 21.07 13.53
C PRO A 251 -10.15 20.48 12.18
N SER A 252 -10.71 19.32 11.81
CA SER A 252 -10.44 18.64 10.54
C SER A 252 -11.21 19.21 9.33
N SER A 253 -12.15 20.13 9.50
CA SER A 253 -12.98 20.61 8.38
C SER A 253 -12.18 21.38 7.35
N ALA A 254 -11.27 22.26 7.78
CA ALA A 254 -10.36 22.95 6.88
C ALA A 254 -9.48 21.97 6.08
N LEU A 255 -8.99 20.91 6.73
CA LEU A 255 -8.17 19.87 6.08
C LEU A 255 -8.98 19.06 5.07
N GLY A 256 -10.24 18.75 5.40
CA GLY A 256 -11.18 18.10 4.49
C GLY A 256 -11.50 18.97 3.27
N ASP A 257 -11.73 20.26 3.46
CA ASP A 257 -11.98 21.22 2.39
C ASP A 257 -10.78 21.36 1.45
N ILE A 258 -9.56 21.38 2.00
CA ILE A 258 -8.31 21.37 1.24
C ILE A 258 -8.25 20.15 0.31
N VAL A 259 -8.40 18.94 0.86
CA VAL A 259 -8.30 17.71 0.05
C VAL A 259 -9.42 17.65 -0.98
N ARG A 260 -10.64 18.05 -0.61
CA ARG A 260 -11.77 18.13 -1.55
C ARG A 260 -11.56 19.15 -2.66
N ALA A 261 -10.91 20.28 -2.37
CA ALA A 261 -10.59 21.28 -3.38
C ALA A 261 -9.55 20.72 -4.38
N MET A 262 -8.52 20.04 -3.87
CA MET A 262 -7.48 19.44 -4.72
C MET A 262 -8.00 18.26 -5.55
N ASP A 263 -8.88 17.43 -5.00
CA ASP A 263 -9.59 16.36 -5.73
C ASP A 263 -10.38 16.93 -6.93
N ARG A 264 -11.19 17.97 -6.69
CA ARG A 264 -11.93 18.65 -7.76
C ARG A 264 -11.01 19.29 -8.80
N PHE A 265 -9.90 19.87 -8.38
CA PHE A 265 -8.93 20.47 -9.28
C PHE A 265 -8.25 19.43 -10.17
N SER A 266 -7.86 18.27 -9.60
CA SER A 266 -7.32 17.13 -10.35
C SER A 266 -8.30 16.68 -11.45
N ALA A 267 -9.57 16.52 -11.10
CA ALA A 267 -10.62 16.16 -12.07
C ALA A 267 -10.78 17.20 -13.20
N ALA A 268 -10.65 18.49 -12.90
CA ALA A 268 -10.85 19.58 -13.85
C ALA A 268 -9.69 19.77 -14.85
N ARG A 269 -8.43 19.54 -14.43
CA ARG A 269 -7.24 19.72 -15.30
C ARG A 269 -7.29 18.88 -16.58
N ASN A 270 -7.91 17.71 -16.53
CA ASN A 270 -7.98 16.80 -17.67
C ASN A 270 -9.10 17.15 -18.66
N VAL A 271 -10.19 17.77 -18.21
CA VAL A 271 -11.25 18.28 -19.11
C VAL A 271 -10.70 19.39 -20.00
N GLY A 272 -9.90 20.30 -19.45
CA GLY A 272 -9.25 21.39 -20.22
C GLY A 272 -8.21 20.90 -21.22
N ASN A 273 -7.47 19.83 -20.91
CA ASN A 273 -6.48 19.24 -21.82
C ASN A 273 -7.13 18.41 -22.94
N ALA A 274 -8.26 17.75 -22.68
CA ALA A 274 -9.02 17.03 -23.70
C ALA A 274 -9.64 18.00 -24.72
N ALA A 275 -10.19 19.13 -24.27
CA ALA A 275 -10.78 20.16 -25.14
C ALA A 275 -9.73 20.88 -26.03
N ARG A 276 -8.46 20.91 -25.62
CA ARG A 276 -7.35 21.51 -26.39
C ARG A 276 -6.72 20.58 -27.42
N ARG A 277 -7.01 19.27 -27.38
CA ARG A 277 -6.48 18.28 -28.34
C ARG A 277 -7.45 17.97 -29.48
N SER A 278 -8.67 18.51 -29.44
CA SER A 278 -9.75 18.30 -30.41
C SER A 278 -10.12 19.55 -31.21
N GLY A 279 -9.34 20.63 -31.10
CA GLY A 279 -9.42 21.83 -31.94
C GLY A 279 -8.09 22.10 -32.62
#